data_AF-A0A941DU14-F1
#
_entry.id   AF-A0A941DU14-F1
#
_cell.length_a   1.000
_cell.length_b   1.000
_cell.length_c   1.000
_cell.angle_alpha   90.00
_cell.angle_beta   90.00
_cell.angle_gamma   90.00
#
_symmetry.space_group_name_H-M   'P 1'
#
loop_
_entity.id
_entity.type
_entity.pdbx_description
1 polymer ?
#
loop_
_entity_poly.entity_id
_entity_poly.type
_entity_poly.pdbx_seq_one_letter_code
_entity_poly.pdbx_strand_id
1 'polypeptide(L)'
;SVSCSIGMVALDGYEGDGAEALKDASIALKRSKTMQRGSFTVFTRKMGIEIRERATLMQNLHRAFDAERLFLMYQPQIELNSGRFIGMEALIRWLSDEG
;
A
#
# COMPACT_ATOMS: atom_id res chain seq x y z
N SER A 1 4.80 20.54 23.04
CA SER A 1 6.14 20.02 22.72
C SER A 1 6.29 19.93 21.21
N VAL A 2 7.49 20.18 20.66
CA VAL A 2 7.81 20.00 19.24
C VAL A 2 8.48 18.65 19.05
N SER A 3 8.13 17.92 17.99
CA SER A 3 8.73 16.62 17.64
C SER A 3 9.24 16.63 16.21
N CYS A 4 10.39 16.02 15.94
CA CYS A 4 10.99 15.90 14.61
C CYS A 4 10.92 14.46 14.11
N SER A 5 10.68 14.27 12.80
CA SER A 5 10.79 12.97 12.13
C SER A 5 11.88 13.04 11.08
N ILE A 6 12.69 11.98 10.95
CA ILE A 6 13.90 11.98 10.12
C ILE A 6 13.89 10.78 9.16
N GLY A 7 14.22 11.02 7.89
CA GLY A 7 14.51 9.99 6.90
C GLY A 7 15.99 10.02 6.53
N MET A 8 16.62 8.85 6.44
CA MET A 8 18.05 8.71 6.19
C MET A 8 18.32 7.73 5.03
N VAL A 9 19.39 7.96 4.28
CA VAL A 9 19.93 7.03 3.28
C VAL A 9 21.41 6.85 3.56
N ALA A 10 21.88 5.61 3.56
CA ALA A 10 23.31 5.31 3.58
C ALA A 10 23.89 5.50 2.18
N LEU A 11 24.95 6.29 2.06
CA LEU A 11 25.62 6.55 0.78
C LEU A 11 26.80 5.60 0.51
N ASP A 12 27.26 4.88 1.53
CA ASP A 12 28.30 3.87 1.35
C ASP A 12 27.77 2.71 0.49
N GLY A 13 28.43 2.45 -0.64
CA GLY A 13 27.97 1.49 -1.64
C GLY A 13 26.65 1.84 -2.34
N TYR A 14 26.21 3.10 -2.30
CA TYR A 14 24.99 3.53 -2.99
C TYR A 14 25.25 3.68 -4.50
N GLU A 15 24.47 2.96 -5.31
CA GLU A 15 24.66 2.89 -6.76
C GLU A 15 23.95 4.01 -7.55
N GLY A 16 23.12 4.81 -6.89
CA GLY A 16 22.31 5.86 -7.51
C GLY A 16 22.92 7.26 -7.45
N ASP A 17 22.28 8.22 -8.13
CA ASP A 17 22.70 9.62 -8.10
C ASP A 17 22.17 10.39 -6.87
N GLY A 18 22.58 11.67 -6.74
CA GLY A 18 22.16 12.51 -5.61
C GLY A 18 20.64 12.79 -5.58
N ALA A 19 19.98 12.83 -6.73
CA ALA A 19 18.54 13.03 -6.80
C ALA A 19 17.79 11.77 -6.35
N GLU A 20 18.29 10.59 -6.73
CA GLU A 20 17.81 9.30 -6.26
C GLU A 20 17.98 9.15 -4.74
N ALA A 21 19.15 9.50 -4.21
CA ALA A 21 19.40 9.50 -2.76
C ALA A 21 18.42 10.41 -2.00
N LEU A 22 18.12 11.60 -2.53
CA LEU A 22 17.16 12.52 -1.91
C LEU A 22 15.73 11.97 -1.95
N LYS A 23 15.35 11.31 -3.06
CA LYS A 23 14.06 10.64 -3.19
C LYS A 23 13.93 9.49 -2.20
N ASP A 24 14.97 8.69 -2.03
CA ASP A 24 15.01 7.57 -1.08
C ASP A 24 14.96 8.05 0.37
N ALA A 25 15.64 9.15 0.70
CA ALA A 25 15.55 9.78 2.03
C ALA A 25 14.14 10.32 2.30
N SER A 26 13.50 10.88 1.27
CA SER A 26 12.10 11.34 1.36
C SER A 26 11.12 10.19 1.57
N ILE A 27 11.37 9.03 0.97
CA ILE A 27 10.62 7.79 1.21
C ILE A 27 10.75 7.37 2.67
N ALA A 28 11.96 7.32 3.19
CA ALA A 28 12.21 6.97 4.59
C ALA A 28 11.55 7.96 5.56
N LEU A 29 11.60 9.27 5.25
CA LEU A 29 10.94 10.32 6.04
C LEU A 29 9.42 10.13 6.08
N LYS A 30 8.79 9.81 4.94
CA LYS A 30 7.35 9.53 4.89
C LYS A 30 6.99 8.32 5.78
N ARG A 31 7.79 7.27 5.74
CA ARG A 31 7.59 6.09 6.60
C ARG A 31 7.74 6.43 8.09
N SER A 32 8.73 7.23 8.45
CA SER A 32 8.90 7.71 9.83
C SER A 32 7.67 8.48 10.34
N LYS A 33 7.06 9.32 9.49
CA LYS A 33 5.84 10.06 9.84
C LYS A 33 4.63 9.14 10.13
N THR A 34 4.59 7.94 9.55
CA THR A 34 3.48 6.99 9.76
C THR A 34 3.63 6.07 10.97
N MET A 35 4.84 5.92 11.52
CA MET A 35 5.09 5.01 12.65
C MET A 35 4.76 5.68 13.99
N GLN A 36 5.58 6.66 14.40
CA GLN A 36 5.40 7.38 15.66
C GLN A 36 5.99 8.78 15.54
N ARG A 37 5.38 9.76 16.23
CA ARG A 37 5.90 11.13 16.34
C ARG A 37 7.28 11.09 16.99
N GLY A 38 8.26 11.78 16.41
CA GLY A 38 9.62 11.81 16.99
C GLY A 38 10.56 10.70 16.51
N SER A 39 10.18 9.90 15.51
CA SER A 39 10.97 8.74 15.06
C SER A 39 11.95 9.08 13.93
N PHE A 40 12.84 8.12 13.62
CA PHE A 40 13.65 8.15 12.41
C PHE A 40 13.51 6.84 11.65
N THR A 41 13.84 6.86 10.36
CA THR A 41 13.84 5.66 9.52
C THR A 41 14.98 5.73 8.52
N VAL A 42 15.72 4.62 8.39
CA VAL A 42 16.73 4.45 7.35
C VAL A 42 16.08 3.76 6.16
N PHE A 43 16.29 4.31 4.97
CA PHE A 43 15.82 3.74 3.73
C PHE A 43 16.36 2.32 3.55
N THR A 44 15.50 1.43 3.07
CA THR A 44 15.92 0.15 2.53
C THR A 44 15.34 -0.02 1.13
N ARG A 45 16.02 -0.76 0.25
CA ARG A 45 15.54 -1.04 -1.10
C ARG A 45 14.12 -1.64 -1.10
N LYS A 46 13.78 -2.41 -0.06
CA LYS A 46 12.43 -2.95 0.17
C LYS A 46 11.37 -1.85 0.27
N MET A 47 11.64 -0.73 0.95
CA MET A 47 10.71 0.40 1.02
C MET A 47 10.44 1.00 -0.36
N GLY A 48 11.49 1.12 -1.19
CA GLY A 48 11.36 1.58 -2.57
C GLY A 48 10.51 0.64 -3.43
N ILE A 49 10.68 -0.68 -3.25
CA ILE A 49 9.88 -1.71 -3.92
C ILE A 49 8.41 -1.60 -3.49
N GLU A 50 8.12 -1.61 -2.18
CA GLU A 50 6.77 -1.52 -1.62
C GLU A 50 6.00 -0.27 -2.13
N ILE A 51 6.69 0.88 -2.22
CA ILE A 51 6.09 2.11 -2.75
C ILE A 51 5.78 1.99 -4.24
N ARG A 52 6.68 1.41 -5.03
CA ARG A 52 6.45 1.19 -6.46
C ARG A 52 5.30 0.22 -6.70
N GLU A 53 5.28 -0.91 -6.00
CA GLU A 53 4.19 -1.88 -6.07
C GLU A 53 2.85 -1.25 -5.71
N ARG A 54 2.80 -0.45 -4.64
CA ARG A 54 1.59 0.28 -4.26
C ARG A 54 1.16 1.31 -5.30
N ALA A 55 2.11 2.03 -5.89
CA ALA A 55 1.82 2.98 -6.97
C ALA A 55 1.24 2.27 -8.20
N THR A 56 1.85 1.16 -8.60
CA THR A 56 1.36 0.29 -9.69
C THR A 56 -0.03 -0.25 -9.39
N LEU A 57 -0.28 -0.76 -8.18
CA LEU A 57 -1.60 -1.24 -7.76
C LEU A 57 -2.67 -0.15 -7.86
N MET A 58 -2.38 1.06 -7.37
CA MET A 58 -3.32 2.19 -7.45
C MET A 58 -3.61 2.59 -8.90
N GLN A 59 -2.58 2.64 -9.74
CA GLN A 59 -2.75 2.95 -11.16
C GLN A 59 -3.58 1.88 -11.87
N ASN A 60 -3.31 0.60 -11.59
CA ASN A 60 -4.06 -0.51 -12.14
C ASN A 60 -5.52 -0.53 -11.66
N LEU A 61 -5.76 -0.22 -10.37
CA LEU A 61 -7.11 -0.10 -9.83
C LEU A 61 -7.91 1.03 -10.49
N HIS A 62 -7.26 2.19 -10.71
CA HIS A 62 -7.89 3.30 -11.41
C HIS A 62 -8.30 2.92 -12.84
N ARG A 63 -7.37 2.28 -13.58
CA ARG A 63 -7.67 1.73 -14.91
C ARG A 63 -8.78 0.69 -14.89
N ALA A 64 -8.81 -0.18 -13.87
CA ALA A 64 -9.82 -1.21 -13.73
C ALA A 64 -11.20 -0.63 -13.46
N PHE A 65 -11.27 0.46 -12.70
CA PHE A 65 -12.51 1.21 -12.49
C PHE A 65 -13.01 1.80 -13.80
N ASP A 66 -12.14 2.50 -14.55
CA ASP A 66 -12.49 3.09 -15.84
C ASP A 66 -12.90 2.05 -16.90
N ALA A 67 -12.32 0.84 -16.82
CA ALA A 67 -12.60 -0.27 -17.73
C ALA A 67 -13.71 -1.21 -17.22
N GLU A 68 -14.47 -0.83 -16.18
CA GLU A 68 -15.57 -1.62 -15.61
C GLU A 68 -15.18 -3.06 -15.19
N ARG A 69 -13.92 -3.26 -14.74
CA ARG A 69 -13.39 -4.56 -14.30
C ARG A 69 -13.61 -4.86 -12.81
N LEU A 70 -14.34 -4.00 -12.12
CA LEU A 70 -14.75 -4.18 -10.72
C LEU A 70 -16.22 -4.63 -10.68
N PHE A 71 -16.50 -5.75 -10.02
CA PHE A 71 -17.85 -6.33 -9.96
C PHE A 71 -18.18 -6.85 -8.56
N LEU A 72 -19.48 -6.96 -8.25
CA LEU A 72 -19.94 -7.48 -6.97
C LEU A 72 -20.17 -8.99 -7.04
N MET A 73 -19.62 -9.69 -6.05
CA MET A 73 -19.98 -11.06 -5.70
C MET A 73 -20.80 -11.04 -4.42
N TYR A 74 -21.60 -12.07 -4.21
CA TYR A 74 -22.53 -12.16 -3.08
C TYR A 74 -22.27 -13.43 -2.29
N GLN A 75 -22.02 -13.30 -0.99
CA GLN A 75 -21.80 -14.44 -0.09
C GLN A 75 -22.98 -14.59 0.89
N PRO A 76 -23.69 -15.74 0.88
CA PRO A 76 -24.83 -15.95 1.75
C PRO A 76 -24.39 -16.14 3.21
N GLN A 77 -25.16 -15.57 4.12
CA GLN A 77 -25.01 -15.73 5.56
C GLN A 77 -26.14 -16.61 6.09
N ILE A 78 -25.77 -17.64 6.86
CA ILE A 78 -26.67 -18.64 7.43
C ILE A 78 -26.56 -18.66 8.95
N GLU A 79 -27.71 -18.72 9.62
CA GLU A 79 -27.78 -18.94 11.07
C GLU A 79 -27.39 -20.40 11.37
N LEU A 80 -26.28 -20.62 12.08
CA LEU A 80 -25.69 -21.95 12.24
C LEU A 80 -26.61 -22.96 12.95
N ASN A 81 -27.42 -22.50 13.91
CA ASN A 81 -28.29 -23.38 14.68
C ASN A 81 -29.50 -23.89 13.88
N SER A 82 -30.05 -23.06 12.98
CA SER A 82 -31.26 -23.39 12.23
C SER A 82 -31.02 -23.69 10.75
N GLY A 83 -29.84 -23.35 10.23
CA GLY A 83 -29.54 -23.35 8.79
C GLY A 83 -30.29 -22.28 8.00
N ARG A 84 -31.03 -21.38 8.66
CA ARG A 84 -31.85 -20.36 7.98
C ARG A 84 -30.95 -19.33 7.29
N PHE A 85 -31.30 -18.98 6.06
CA PHE A 85 -30.73 -17.82 5.37
C PHE A 85 -31.09 -16.54 6.13
N ILE A 86 -30.09 -15.77 6.53
CA ILE A 86 -30.28 -14.52 7.31
C ILE A 86 -29.80 -13.27 6.58
N GLY A 87 -29.08 -13.41 5.46
CA GLY A 87 -28.61 -12.26 4.69
C GLY A 87 -27.56 -12.60 3.65
N MET A 88 -27.02 -11.56 3.04
CA MET A 88 -26.01 -11.64 2.00
C MET A 88 -24.97 -10.54 2.22
N GLU A 89 -23.68 -10.90 2.12
CA GLU A 89 -22.58 -9.95 2.08
C GLU A 89 -22.24 -9.61 0.62
N ALA A 90 -22.16 -8.32 0.30
CA ALA A 90 -21.73 -7.85 -1.01
C ALA A 90 -20.21 -7.60 -1.00
N LEU A 91 -19.49 -8.30 -1.86
CA LEU A 91 -18.03 -8.31 -1.91
C LEU A 91 -17.57 -7.80 -3.27
N ILE A 92 -16.87 -6.66 -3.31
CA ILE A 92 -16.23 -6.20 -4.54
C ILE A 92 -15.10 -7.16 -4.91
N ARG A 93 -15.05 -7.51 -6.19
CA ARG A 93 -13.99 -8.28 -6.84
C ARG A 93 -13.43 -7.47 -8.00
N TRP A 94 -12.15 -7.70 -8.26
CA TRP A 94 -11.45 -7.10 -9.37
C TRP A 94 -10.96 -8.23 -10.27
N LEU A 95 -11.41 -8.22 -11.53
CA LEU A 95 -10.86 -9.10 -12.55
C LEU A 95 -9.52 -8.51 -13.03
N SER A 96 -8.40 -9.08 -12.60
CA SER A 96 -7.06 -8.68 -13.05
C SER A 96 -6.55 -9.62 -14.16
N ASP A 97 -5.55 -9.20 -14.95
CA ASP A 97 -4.96 -10.08 -15.98
C ASP A 97 -4.10 -11.21 -15.36
N GLU A 98 -3.79 -11.11 -14.07
CA GLU A 98 -3.06 -12.10 -13.28
C GLU A 98 -3.99 -13.08 -12.52
N GLY A 99 -5.31 -12.86 -12.59
CA GLY A 99 -6.35 -13.62 -11.87
C GLY A 99 -7.34 -12.70 -11.16
#